data_AF-A0A6L3F7X3-F1
#
_entry.id   AF-A0A6L3F7X3-F1
#
_cell.length_a   1.000
_cell.length_b   1.000
_cell.length_c   1.000
_cell.angle_alpha   90.00
_cell.angle_beta   90.00
_cell.angle_gamma   90.00
#
_symmetry.space_group_name_H-M   'P 1'
#
loop_
_entity.id
_entity.type
_entity.pdbx_description
1 polymer ?
#
loop_
_entity_poly.entity_id
_entity_poly.type
_entity_poly.pdbx_seq_one_letter_code
_entity_poly.pdbx_strand_id
1 'polypeptide(L)'
;MRKKYTLLQIGNIPITTTQLALVSSLVLWIVFALIGALGFQLSLGSSILGGLLAMVLHWVSELLHQLGHAWVASRVGYPMREIRLLHLLAGSVYPRDEPDLPAKIHIRRALGGPPVSFGLAGVGALVLFLQQADSGLSYLLAQFVFWENLLVFGLGSLLPLGFTDGSTLLEWWPKRNL
;
A
#
# COMPACT_ATOMS: atom_id res chain seq x y z
N MET A 1 11.45 0.58 -23.11
CA MET A 1 11.36 -0.15 -21.82
C MET A 1 11.70 0.82 -20.69
N ARG A 2 10.84 1.03 -19.69
CA ARG A 2 11.20 1.88 -18.53
C ARG A 2 12.32 1.17 -17.74
N LYS A 3 13.40 1.87 -17.39
CA LYS A 3 14.47 1.32 -16.53
C LYS A 3 13.85 0.84 -15.21
N LYS A 4 14.18 -0.38 -14.82
CA LYS A 4 13.79 -0.99 -13.54
C LYS A 4 15.03 -1.13 -12.69
N TYR A 5 14.87 -0.89 -11.39
CA TYR A 5 15.94 -1.04 -10.41
C TYR A 5 15.43 -1.94 -9.29
N THR A 6 16.21 -2.94 -8.90
CA THR A 6 15.93 -3.71 -7.69
C THR A 6 16.33 -2.85 -6.49
N LEU A 7 15.37 -2.57 -5.60
CA LEU A 7 15.63 -1.81 -4.39
C LEU A 7 16.16 -2.70 -3.28
N LEU A 8 15.43 -3.79 -3.03
CA LEU A 8 15.76 -4.76 -1.99
C LEU A 8 15.00 -6.08 -2.26
N GLN A 9 15.30 -7.10 -1.46
CA GLN A 9 14.64 -8.40 -1.55
C GLN A 9 14.12 -8.79 -0.16
N ILE A 10 12.82 -9.13 -0.07
CA ILE A 10 12.20 -9.65 1.15
C ILE A 10 11.91 -11.14 0.92
N GLY A 11 12.65 -12.01 1.60
CA GLY A 11 12.62 -13.44 1.35
C GLY A 11 13.00 -13.76 -0.10
N ASN A 12 12.07 -14.35 -0.86
CA ASN A 12 12.26 -14.67 -2.28
C ASN A 12 11.59 -13.66 -3.23
N ILE A 13 11.12 -12.52 -2.71
CA ILE A 13 10.35 -11.55 -3.49
C ILE A 13 11.17 -10.27 -3.67
N PRO A 14 11.71 -10.02 -4.87
CA PRO A 14 12.36 -8.76 -5.18
C PRO A 14 11.34 -7.61 -5.21
N ILE A 15 11.73 -6.50 -4.58
CA ILE A 15 11.03 -5.22 -4.70
C ILE A 15 11.75 -4.40 -5.74
N THR A 16 11.05 -4.06 -6.80
CA THR A 16 11.60 -3.26 -7.89
C THR A 16 10.89 -1.92 -7.98
N THR A 17 11.61 -0.91 -8.44
CA THR A 17 11.06 0.41 -8.66
C THR A 17 11.25 0.85 -10.11
N THR A 18 10.34 1.70 -10.57
CA THR A 18 10.50 2.44 -11.82
C THR A 18 10.95 3.87 -11.54
N GLN A 19 11.58 4.51 -12.52
CA GLN A 19 11.95 5.92 -12.40
C GLN A 19 10.74 6.82 -12.09
N LEU A 20 9.55 6.46 -12.59
CA LEU A 20 8.33 7.22 -12.32
C LEU A 20 7.94 7.15 -10.83
N ALA A 21 8.07 5.99 -10.17
CA ALA A 21 7.80 5.89 -8.74
C ALA A 21 8.77 6.74 -7.89
N LEU A 22 10.04 6.86 -8.31
CA LEU A 22 11.01 7.75 -7.64
C LEU A 22 10.61 9.22 -7.75
N VAL A 23 10.22 9.66 -8.96
CA VAL A 23 9.73 11.03 -9.17
C VAL A 23 8.43 11.26 -8.38
N SER A 24 7.50 10.30 -8.39
CA SER A 24 6.27 10.35 -7.60
C SER A 24 6.52 10.44 -6.10
N SER A 25 7.55 9.79 -5.60
CA SER A 25 7.93 9.86 -4.18
C SER A 25 8.38 11.27 -3.80
N LEU A 26 9.20 11.90 -4.64
CA LEU A 26 9.61 13.29 -4.43
C LEU A 26 8.42 14.24 -4.48
N VAL A 27 7.49 14.05 -5.43
CA VAL A 27 6.27 14.84 -5.51
C VAL A 27 5.39 14.64 -4.28
N LEU A 28 5.19 13.40 -3.83
CA LEU A 28 4.44 13.09 -2.60
C LEU A 28 5.04 13.79 -1.38
N TRP A 29 6.36 13.73 -1.23
CA TRP A 29 7.04 14.41 -0.13
C TRP A 29 6.76 15.92 -0.16
N ILE A 30 6.91 16.57 -1.32
CA ILE A 30 6.64 18.00 -1.47
C ILE A 30 5.17 18.30 -1.14
N VAL A 31 4.23 17.52 -1.66
CA VAL A 31 2.79 17.69 -1.40
C VAL A 31 2.48 17.56 0.09
N PHE A 32 2.99 16.53 0.77
CA PHE A 32 2.77 16.35 2.20
C PHE A 32 3.43 17.46 3.03
N ALA A 33 4.61 17.94 2.64
CA ALA A 33 5.24 19.08 3.30
C ALA A 33 4.42 20.36 3.12
N LEU A 34 3.86 20.60 1.94
CA LEU A 34 2.97 21.73 1.67
C LEU A 34 1.66 21.63 2.46
N ILE A 35 1.09 20.43 2.59
CA ILE A 35 -0.08 20.19 3.45
C ILE A 35 0.26 20.49 4.92
N GLY A 36 1.44 20.06 5.40
CA GLY A 36 1.92 20.40 6.73
C GLY A 36 2.04 21.91 6.97
N ALA A 37 2.62 22.64 6.01
CA ALA A 37 2.86 24.08 6.13
C ALA A 37 1.58 24.92 5.96
N LEU A 38 0.76 24.59 4.96
CA LEU A 38 -0.40 25.41 4.57
C LEU A 38 -1.69 24.93 5.23
N GLY A 39 -1.86 23.62 5.39
CA GLY A 39 -3.06 23.02 5.97
C GLY A 39 -3.00 22.94 7.49
N PHE A 40 -1.85 22.53 8.04
CA PHE A 40 -1.65 22.35 9.49
C PHE A 40 -0.80 23.43 10.16
N GLN A 41 -0.34 24.43 9.40
CA GLN A 41 0.42 25.58 9.90
C GLN A 41 1.67 25.19 10.71
N LEU A 42 2.28 24.05 10.38
CA LEU A 42 3.51 23.60 11.02
C LEU A 42 4.68 24.52 10.62
N SER A 43 5.67 24.64 11.51
CA SER A 43 6.93 25.31 11.17
C SER A 43 7.56 24.68 9.92
N LEU A 44 8.33 25.44 9.15
CA LEU A 44 8.95 24.93 7.91
C LEU A 44 9.74 23.63 8.13
N GLY A 45 10.49 23.53 9.23
CA GLY A 45 11.25 22.33 9.58
C GLY A 45 10.33 21.13 9.87
N SER A 46 9.28 21.32 10.68
CA SER A 46 8.30 20.28 10.98
C SER A 46 7.52 19.85 9.75
N SER A 47 7.20 20.77 8.84
CA SER A 47 6.53 20.49 7.56
C SER A 47 7.39 19.61 6.65
N ILE A 48 8.68 19.95 6.46
CA ILE A 48 9.60 19.18 5.63
C ILE A 48 9.80 17.77 6.21
N LEU A 49 10.07 17.68 7.52
CA LEU A 49 10.27 16.40 8.20
C LEU A 49 9.00 15.56 8.20
N GLY A 50 7.85 16.16 8.54
CA GLY A 50 6.56 15.50 8.57
C GLY A 50 6.15 14.97 7.20
N GLY A 51 6.36 15.75 6.14
CA GLY A 51 6.12 15.30 4.78
C GLY A 51 7.01 14.12 4.37
N LEU A 52 8.28 14.13 4.79
CA LEU A 52 9.21 13.02 4.52
C LEU A 52 8.75 11.75 5.22
N LEU A 53 8.41 11.86 6.51
CA LEU A 53 7.92 10.74 7.32
C LEU A 53 6.60 10.20 6.77
N ALA A 54 5.66 11.06 6.37
CA ALA A 54 4.41 10.65 5.74
C ALA A 54 4.66 9.91 4.41
N MET A 55 5.58 10.40 3.57
CA MET A 55 5.97 9.70 2.34
C MET A 55 6.60 8.32 2.63
N VAL A 56 7.41 8.20 3.69
CA VAL A 56 7.97 6.89 4.09
C VAL A 56 6.84 5.97 4.56
N LEU A 57 5.94 6.46 5.41
CA LEU A 57 4.79 5.70 5.92
C LEU A 57 3.87 5.25 4.78
N HIS A 58 3.66 6.08 3.75
CA HIS A 58 2.93 5.71 2.55
C HIS A 58 3.52 4.46 1.89
N TRP A 59 4.82 4.47 1.60
CA TRP A 59 5.48 3.33 0.97
C TRP A 59 5.56 2.10 1.87
N VAL A 60 5.71 2.29 3.19
CA VAL A 60 5.67 1.19 4.15
C VAL A 60 4.27 0.56 4.18
N SER A 61 3.21 1.36 4.22
CA SER A 61 1.82 0.89 4.19
C SER A 61 1.52 0.12 2.90
N GLU A 62 1.83 0.69 1.74
CA GLU A 62 1.68 0.04 0.44
C GLU A 62 2.50 -1.26 0.36
N LEU A 63 3.73 -1.26 0.86
CA LEU A 63 4.56 -2.46 0.85
C LEU A 63 3.99 -3.55 1.76
N LEU A 64 3.54 -3.22 2.96
CA LEU A 64 2.92 -4.18 3.87
C LEU A 64 1.63 -4.77 3.28
N HIS A 65 0.83 -3.95 2.60
CA HIS A 65 -0.32 -4.42 1.82
C HIS A 65 0.09 -5.43 0.74
N GLN A 66 1.09 -5.12 -0.08
CA GLN A 66 1.61 -6.05 -1.09
C GLN A 66 2.25 -7.31 -0.49
N LEU A 67 2.86 -7.21 0.69
CA LEU A 67 3.39 -8.37 1.41
C LEU A 67 2.27 -9.29 1.90
N GLY A 68 1.09 -8.74 2.23
CA GLY A 68 -0.12 -9.53 2.50
C GLY A 68 -0.53 -10.38 1.30
N HIS A 69 -0.59 -9.79 0.10
CA HIS A 69 -0.83 -10.55 -1.15
C HIS A 69 0.24 -11.62 -1.37
N ALA A 70 1.51 -11.26 -1.24
CA ALA A 70 2.63 -12.17 -1.42
C ALA A 70 2.59 -13.37 -0.47
N TRP A 71 2.24 -13.12 0.79
CA TRP A 71 2.10 -14.16 1.80
C TRP A 71 0.97 -15.13 1.44
N VAL A 72 -0.24 -14.63 1.12
CA VAL A 72 -1.35 -15.51 0.74
C VAL A 72 -1.06 -16.24 -0.56
N ALA A 73 -0.52 -15.56 -1.57
CA ALA A 73 -0.11 -16.14 -2.85
C ALA A 73 0.82 -17.35 -2.65
N SER A 74 1.83 -17.20 -1.79
CA SER A 74 2.76 -18.28 -1.45
C SER A 74 2.05 -19.45 -0.75
N ARG A 75 1.11 -19.18 0.15
CA ARG A 75 0.34 -20.21 0.88
C ARG A 75 -0.64 -20.98 0.00
N VAL A 76 -1.09 -20.40 -1.11
CA VAL A 76 -1.99 -21.07 -2.06
C VAL A 76 -1.25 -21.79 -3.18
N GLY A 77 0.08 -21.85 -3.13
CA GLY A 77 0.92 -22.59 -4.07
C GLY A 77 1.28 -21.82 -5.35
N TYR A 78 0.82 -20.58 -5.47
CA TYR A 78 1.09 -19.74 -6.64
C TYR A 78 1.71 -18.42 -6.14
N PRO A 79 3.02 -18.38 -5.89
CA PRO A 79 3.68 -17.20 -5.32
C PRO A 79 3.80 -16.07 -6.35
N MET A 80 3.86 -14.84 -5.83
CA MET A 80 4.26 -13.69 -6.64
C MET A 80 5.73 -13.79 -7.04
N ARG A 81 6.07 -13.24 -8.19
CA ARG A 81 7.46 -13.12 -8.64
C ARG A 81 8.11 -11.82 -8.19
N GLU A 82 7.33 -10.76 -8.03
CA GLU A 82 7.87 -9.42 -7.73
C GLU A 82 6.80 -8.49 -7.16
N ILE A 83 7.23 -7.57 -6.29
CA ILE A 83 6.46 -6.37 -5.95
C ILE A 83 7.07 -5.22 -6.75
N ARG A 84 6.26 -4.51 -7.53
CA ARG A 84 6.75 -3.44 -8.41
C ARG A 84 6.14 -2.08 -8.04
N LEU A 85 6.99 -1.15 -7.64
CA LEU A 85 6.61 0.26 -7.43
C LEU A 85 6.51 0.97 -8.79
N LEU A 86 5.32 1.46 -9.14
CA LEU A 86 5.01 1.96 -10.49
C LEU A 86 4.83 3.48 -10.55
N HIS A 87 4.07 4.04 -9.61
CA HIS A 87 3.79 5.47 -9.54
C HIS A 87 3.62 5.86 -8.06
N LEU A 88 2.40 6.18 -7.63
CA LEU A 88 2.02 6.37 -6.23
C LEU A 88 1.58 5.05 -5.56
N LEU A 89 1.67 3.94 -6.27
CA LEU A 89 1.21 2.62 -5.84
C LEU A 89 2.22 1.56 -6.27
N ALA A 90 2.09 0.37 -5.68
CA ALA A 90 2.77 -0.82 -6.10
C ALA A 90 1.80 -1.81 -6.75
N GLY A 91 2.36 -2.79 -7.46
CA GLY A 91 1.59 -3.85 -8.08
C GLY A 91 2.20 -5.21 -7.82
N SER A 92 1.33 -6.18 -7.63
CA SER A 92 1.68 -7.60 -7.55
C SER A 92 1.99 -8.14 -8.95
N VAL A 93 3.20 -8.70 -9.16
CA VAL A 93 3.57 -9.32 -10.43
C VAL A 93 3.64 -10.83 -10.28
N TYR A 94 2.77 -11.51 -10.99
CA TYR A 94 2.72 -12.98 -11.07
C TYR A 94 3.52 -13.50 -12.28
N PRO A 95 3.95 -14.77 -12.27
CA PRO A 95 4.49 -15.45 -13.46
C PRO A 95 3.55 -15.32 -14.67
N ARG A 96 4.12 -15.27 -15.87
CA ARG A 96 3.31 -15.09 -17.11
C ARG A 96 2.75 -16.40 -17.64
N ASP A 97 3.35 -17.49 -17.21
CA ASP A 97 3.13 -18.87 -17.57
C ASP A 97 2.33 -19.62 -16.49
N GLU A 98 1.59 -18.89 -15.64
CA GLU A 98 0.62 -19.54 -14.74
C GLU A 98 -0.49 -20.22 -15.57
N PRO A 99 -0.90 -21.44 -15.21
CA PRO A 99 -2.05 -22.08 -15.83
C PRO A 99 -3.33 -21.35 -15.44
N ASP A 100 -4.45 -21.70 -16.08
CA ASP A 100 -5.77 -21.21 -15.63
C ASP A 100 -6.03 -21.67 -14.18
N LEU A 101 -6.21 -20.70 -13.29
CA LEU A 101 -6.37 -20.96 -11.86
C LEU A 101 -7.85 -20.95 -11.47
N PRO A 102 -8.25 -21.80 -10.49
CA PRO A 102 -9.60 -21.73 -9.93
C PRO A 102 -9.89 -20.35 -9.33
N ALA A 103 -11.15 -19.91 -9.41
CA ALA A 103 -11.62 -18.63 -8.87
C ALA A 103 -11.20 -18.41 -7.40
N LYS A 104 -11.22 -19.47 -6.59
CA LYS A 104 -10.80 -19.42 -5.18
C LYS A 104 -9.37 -18.93 -4.99
N ILE A 105 -8.46 -19.20 -5.93
CA ILE A 105 -7.06 -18.75 -5.84
C ILE A 105 -6.96 -17.24 -6.07
N HIS A 106 -7.64 -16.72 -7.10
CA HIS A 106 -7.71 -15.28 -7.37
C HIS A 106 -8.31 -14.51 -6.20
N ILE A 107 -9.43 -15.00 -5.64
CA ILE A 107 -10.08 -14.42 -4.47
C ILE A 107 -9.14 -14.39 -3.27
N ARG A 108 -8.48 -15.52 -2.96
CA ARG A 108 -7.57 -15.59 -1.80
C ARG A 108 -6.40 -14.63 -1.97
N ARG A 109 -5.79 -14.56 -3.16
CA ARG A 109 -4.72 -13.60 -3.46
C ARG A 109 -5.19 -12.16 -3.25
N ALA A 110 -6.34 -11.77 -3.83
CA ALA A 110 -6.91 -10.42 -3.68
C ALA A 110 -7.23 -10.05 -2.23
N LEU A 111 -7.63 -11.02 -1.39
CA LEU A 111 -7.85 -10.79 0.03
C LEU A 111 -6.58 -10.74 0.87
N GLY A 112 -5.38 -10.89 0.30
CA GLY A 112 -4.14 -10.87 1.05
C GLY A 112 -3.76 -9.49 1.59
N GLY A 113 -3.94 -8.44 0.79
CA GLY A 113 -3.56 -7.06 1.14
C GLY A 113 -4.56 -6.32 2.03
N PRO A 114 -5.86 -6.25 1.70
CA PRO A 114 -6.83 -5.41 2.42
C PRO A 114 -6.87 -5.65 3.94
N PRO A 115 -6.85 -6.89 4.47
CA PRO A 115 -6.80 -7.12 5.91
C PRO A 115 -5.55 -6.56 6.59
N VAL A 116 -4.39 -6.54 5.91
CA VAL A 116 -3.16 -5.93 6.44
C VAL A 116 -3.35 -4.43 6.58
N SER A 117 -3.92 -3.76 5.56
CA SER A 117 -4.23 -2.34 5.62
C SER A 117 -5.21 -2.02 6.75
N PHE A 118 -6.31 -2.77 6.89
CA PHE A 118 -7.24 -2.55 8.00
C PHE A 118 -6.58 -2.77 9.37
N GLY A 119 -5.64 -3.72 9.47
CA GLY A 119 -4.81 -3.90 10.67
C GLY A 119 -3.96 -2.67 10.98
N LEU A 120 -3.28 -2.10 9.97
CA LEU A 120 -2.49 -0.87 10.12
C LEU A 120 -3.36 0.34 10.47
N ALA A 121 -4.56 0.44 9.90
CA ALA A 121 -5.54 1.43 10.32
C ALA A 121 -5.90 1.24 11.80
N GLY A 122 -6.15 0.00 12.25
CA GLY A 122 -6.36 -0.31 13.67
C GLY A 122 -5.21 0.13 14.57
N VAL A 123 -3.96 -0.06 14.15
CA VAL A 123 -2.78 0.43 14.86
C VAL A 123 -2.77 1.97 14.94
N GLY A 124 -3.03 2.66 13.82
CA GLY A 124 -3.14 4.11 13.80
C GLY A 124 -4.23 4.62 14.75
N ALA A 125 -5.41 4.00 14.73
CA ALA A 125 -6.52 4.31 15.63
C ALA A 125 -6.14 4.10 17.11
N LEU A 126 -5.43 3.02 17.44
CA LEU A 126 -4.96 2.77 18.80
C LEU A 126 -3.98 3.84 19.27
N VAL A 127 -3.01 4.24 18.43
CA VAL A 127 -2.06 5.32 18.75
C VAL A 127 -2.80 6.63 18.99
N LEU A 128 -3.76 6.98 18.13
CA LEU A 128 -4.58 8.19 18.30
C LEU A 128 -5.38 8.17 19.60
N PHE A 129 -5.97 7.02 19.94
CA PHE A 129 -6.69 6.84 21.21
C PHE A 129 -5.77 7.08 22.42
N LEU A 130 -4.54 6.55 22.38
CA LEU A 130 -3.57 6.69 23.47
C LEU A 130 -3.00 8.12 23.61
N GLN A 131 -2.94 8.89 22.53
CA GLN A 131 -2.42 10.26 22.52
C GLN A 131 -3.42 11.32 23.05
N GLN A 132 -4.68 10.96 23.30
CA GLN A 132 -5.68 11.79 23.99
C GLN A 132 -5.74 13.26 23.51
N ALA A 133 -6.02 13.46 22.22
CA ALA A 133 -6.22 14.79 21.59
C ALA A 133 -4.97 15.71 21.55
N ASP A 134 -3.78 15.13 21.41
CA ASP A 134 -2.58 15.85 20.96
C ASP A 134 -2.79 16.51 19.58
N SER A 135 -1.98 17.52 19.25
CA SER A 135 -1.96 18.21 17.94
C SER A 135 -0.56 18.24 17.32
N GLY A 136 0.43 17.58 17.95
CA GLY A 136 1.80 17.52 17.47
C GLY A 136 1.98 16.69 16.19
N LEU A 137 3.21 16.73 15.65
CA LEU A 137 3.56 16.02 14.42
C LEU A 137 3.32 14.50 14.54
N SER A 138 3.59 13.90 15.69
CA SER A 138 3.30 12.48 15.97
C SER A 138 1.82 12.15 15.83
N TYR A 139 0.93 13.04 16.28
CA TYR A 139 -0.51 12.87 16.14
C TYR A 139 -0.96 12.96 14.68
N LEU A 140 -0.40 13.91 13.91
CA LEU A 140 -0.67 14.02 12.47
C LEU A 140 -0.19 12.78 11.69
N LEU A 141 0.98 12.23 12.03
CA LEU A 141 1.48 11.01 11.41
C LEU A 141 0.63 9.78 11.78
N ALA A 142 0.13 9.70 13.01
CA ALA A 142 -0.81 8.64 13.40
C ALA A 142 -2.14 8.75 12.64
N GLN A 143 -2.66 9.97 12.47
CA GLN A 143 -3.83 10.24 11.62
C GLN A 143 -3.58 9.86 10.17
N PHE A 144 -2.40 10.17 9.64
CA PHE A 144 -2.00 9.78 8.29
C PHE A 144 -2.04 8.26 8.12
N VAL A 145 -1.38 7.50 9.00
CA VAL A 145 -1.40 6.03 8.96
C VAL A 145 -2.83 5.49 9.05
N PHE A 146 -3.65 6.02 9.96
CA PHE A 146 -5.04 5.60 10.10
C PHE A 146 -5.83 5.81 8.82
N TRP A 147 -5.89 7.05 8.32
CA TRP A 147 -6.75 7.41 7.19
C TRP A 147 -6.25 6.83 5.87
N GLU A 148 -4.94 6.80 5.65
CA GLU A 148 -4.36 6.20 4.44
C GLU A 148 -4.69 4.71 4.37
N ASN A 149 -4.44 3.97 5.44
CA ASN A 149 -4.69 2.53 5.44
C ASN A 149 -6.18 2.19 5.47
N LEU A 150 -7.02 3.03 6.08
CA LEU A 150 -8.46 2.82 6.07
C LEU A 150 -9.06 3.13 4.68
N LEU A 151 -8.77 4.30 4.14
CA LEU A 151 -9.46 4.82 2.95
C LEU A 151 -8.78 4.43 1.65
N VAL A 152 -7.45 4.45 1.59
CA VAL A 152 -6.69 4.20 0.35
C VAL A 152 -6.41 2.71 0.21
N PHE A 153 -5.63 2.13 1.12
CA PHE A 153 -5.18 0.73 1.00
C PHE A 153 -6.18 -0.29 1.57
N GLY A 154 -7.19 0.15 2.32
CA GLY A 154 -8.26 -0.67 2.85
C GLY A 154 -9.47 -0.61 1.93
N LEU A 155 -10.35 0.37 2.13
CA LEU A 155 -11.56 0.54 1.34
C LEU A 155 -11.28 0.82 -0.14
N GLY A 156 -10.31 1.68 -0.44
CA GLY A 156 -9.93 2.02 -1.82
C GLY A 156 -9.46 0.80 -2.63
N SER A 157 -8.70 -0.10 -2.00
CA SER A 157 -8.30 -1.37 -2.63
C SER A 157 -9.50 -2.27 -2.98
N LEU A 158 -10.64 -2.11 -2.32
CA LEU A 158 -11.86 -2.88 -2.56
C LEU A 158 -12.83 -2.22 -3.55
N LEU A 159 -12.53 -1.01 -4.03
CA LEU A 159 -13.31 -0.38 -5.11
C LEU A 159 -13.04 -1.12 -6.44
N PRO A 160 -14.02 -1.25 -7.35
CA PRO A 160 -13.83 -1.98 -8.61
C PRO A 160 -13.26 -1.08 -9.73
N LEU A 161 -11.98 -0.70 -9.64
CA LEU A 161 -11.33 0.25 -10.56
C LEU A 161 -10.50 -0.40 -11.68
N GLY A 162 -10.62 -1.72 -11.85
CA GLY A 162 -9.97 -2.53 -12.88
C GLY A 162 -8.60 -3.08 -12.48
N PHE A 163 -7.85 -2.36 -11.63
CA PHE A 163 -6.50 -2.75 -11.18
C PHE A 163 -6.44 -3.10 -9.67
N THR A 164 -7.56 -2.99 -8.98
CA THR A 164 -7.70 -3.14 -7.53
C THR A 164 -8.20 -4.54 -7.13
N ASP A 165 -8.05 -4.90 -5.86
CA ASP A 165 -8.55 -6.16 -5.32
C ASP A 165 -10.05 -6.30 -5.49
N GLY A 166 -10.79 -5.21 -5.31
CA GLY A 166 -12.23 -5.13 -5.52
C GLY A 166 -12.66 -5.61 -6.90
N SER A 167 -11.91 -5.29 -7.95
CA SER A 167 -12.20 -5.77 -9.30
C SER A 167 -11.98 -7.26 -9.45
N THR A 168 -10.91 -7.79 -8.85
CA THR A 168 -10.63 -9.23 -8.84
C THR A 168 -11.73 -9.97 -8.08
N LEU A 169 -12.16 -9.44 -6.93
CA LEU A 169 -13.26 -10.02 -6.17
C LEU A 169 -14.57 -9.98 -6.97
N LEU A 170 -14.92 -8.85 -7.58
CA LEU A 170 -16.13 -8.72 -8.38
C LEU A 170 -16.17 -9.74 -9.54
N GLU A 171 -15.03 -9.96 -10.21
CA GLU A 171 -14.93 -10.91 -11.31
C GLU A 171 -15.02 -12.38 -10.86
N TRP A 172 -14.31 -12.75 -9.79
CA TRP A 172 -14.10 -14.16 -9.43
C TRP A 172 -15.07 -14.66 -8.36
N TRP A 173 -15.61 -13.79 -7.52
CA TRP A 173 -16.50 -14.18 -6.42
C TRP A 173 -17.77 -14.92 -6.85
N PRO A 174 -18.43 -14.56 -7.98
CA PRO A 174 -19.57 -15.32 -8.49
C PRO A 174 -19.20 -16.74 -8.96
N LYS A 175 -17.95 -16.96 -9.36
CA LYS A 175 -17.43 -18.22 -9.90
C LYS A 175 -16.81 -19.13 -8.82
N ARG A 176 -16.93 -18.78 -7.53
CA ARG A 176 -16.20 -19.46 -6.44
C ARG A 176 -16.54 -20.94 -6.23
N ASN A 177 -17.66 -21.40 -6.77
CA ASN A 177 -18.15 -22.79 -6.66
C ASN A 177 -18.15 -23.53 -8.00
N LEU A 178 -17.70 -22.88 -9.08
CA LEU A 178 -17.39 -23.52 -10.36
C LEU A 178 -16.00 -24.15 -10.28
#